data_AF-A0A497K4T0-F1
#
_entry.id   AF-A0A497K4T0-F1
#
_cell.length_a   1.000
_cell.length_b   1.000
_cell.length_c   1.000
_cell.angle_alpha   90.00
_cell.angle_beta   90.00
_cell.angle_gamma   90.00
#
_symmetry.space_group_name_H-M   'P 1'
#
loop_
_entity.id
_entity.type
_entity.pdbx_description
1 polymer ?
#
loop_
_entity_poly.entity_id
_entity_poly.type
_entity_poly.pdbx_seq_one_letter_code
_entity_poly.pdbx_strand_id
1 'polypeptide(L)'
;MDYNILATTEKITMSAASSQLWMNLRAIGDPKPKVSRSRIKGIVMAETSLDPVEAILRLREHMESDVDRYDKLFRVFPVVARVPTEIDAIVEEVKRQAIVIEEGQKFRITLEKRDTDFRSLDIIDPVASVIERDVD
;
A
#
# COMPACT_ATOMS: atom_id res chain seq x y z
N MET A 1 -6.42 -10.82 9.41
CA MET A 1 -4.95 -10.77 9.42
C MET A 1 -4.59 -9.30 9.45
N ASP A 2 -3.60 -8.93 10.25
CA ASP A 2 -3.04 -7.59 10.14
C ASP A 2 -2.23 -7.48 8.84
N TYR A 3 -2.05 -6.28 8.30
CA TYR A 3 -1.24 -6.11 7.08
C TYR A 3 -0.71 -4.68 6.98
N ASN A 4 0.51 -4.58 6.48
CA ASN A 4 1.21 -3.32 6.21
C ASN A 4 1.78 -3.28 4.78
N ILE A 5 1.50 -4.29 3.97
CA ILE A 5 1.83 -4.36 2.55
C ILE A 5 0.60 -4.81 1.76
N LEU A 6 0.34 -4.14 0.63
CA LEU A 6 -0.63 -4.57 -0.37
C LEU A 6 0.08 -4.87 -1.68
N ALA A 7 -0.37 -5.90 -2.39
CA ALA A 7 0.10 -6.16 -3.75
C ALA A 7 -1.05 -6.51 -4.70
N THR A 8 -0.90 -6.10 -5.94
CA THR A 8 -1.84 -6.40 -7.04
C THR A 8 -1.31 -7.54 -7.91
N THR A 9 -2.22 -8.36 -8.44
CA THR A 9 -1.91 -9.54 -9.25
C THR A 9 -3.10 -9.89 -10.15
N GLU A 10 -2.90 -10.79 -11.11
CA GLU A 10 -4.03 -11.43 -11.79
C GLU A 10 -4.88 -12.26 -10.83
N LYS A 11 -6.19 -12.29 -11.10
CA LYS A 11 -7.18 -12.99 -10.26
C LYS A 11 -6.92 -14.49 -10.16
N ILE A 12 -6.42 -15.11 -11.23
CA ILE A 12 -6.19 -16.56 -11.31
C ILE A 12 -4.87 -16.98 -10.66
N THR A 13 -3.87 -16.08 -10.61
CA THR A 13 -2.52 -16.37 -10.09
C THR A 13 -2.32 -15.95 -8.64
N MET A 14 -3.37 -15.50 -7.94
CA MET A 14 -3.27 -15.00 -6.56
C MET A 14 -2.54 -15.95 -5.59
N SER A 15 -2.63 -17.27 -5.79
CA SER A 15 -1.88 -18.25 -5.00
C SER A 15 -0.37 -18.16 -5.26
N ALA A 16 0.04 -18.13 -6.53
CA ALA A 16 1.43 -17.98 -6.93
C ALA A 16 1.99 -16.60 -6.50
N ALA A 17 1.21 -15.53 -6.67
CA ALA A 17 1.56 -14.20 -6.21
C ALA A 17 1.75 -14.13 -4.68
N SER A 18 0.94 -14.87 -3.91
CA SER A 18 1.12 -14.95 -2.45
C SER A 18 2.45 -15.62 -2.09
N SER A 19 2.81 -16.71 -2.76
CA SER A 19 4.10 -17.38 -2.57
C SER A 19 5.28 -16.48 -2.98
N GLN A 20 5.18 -15.79 -4.12
CA GLN A 20 6.22 -14.87 -4.59
C GLN A 20 6.43 -13.71 -3.61
N LEU A 21 5.35 -13.06 -3.16
CA LEU A 21 5.43 -11.98 -2.16
C LEU A 21 6.07 -12.48 -0.86
N TRP A 22 5.67 -13.66 -0.39
CA TRP A 22 6.27 -14.26 0.81
C TRP A 22 7.77 -14.50 0.64
N MET A 23 8.18 -15.12 -0.48
CA MET A 23 9.58 -15.40 -0.78
C MET A 23 10.41 -14.11 -0.91
N ASN A 24 9.85 -13.05 -1.49
CA ASN A 24 10.56 -11.80 -1.69
C ASN A 24 10.73 -11.04 -0.37
N LEU A 25 9.71 -11.03 0.49
CA LEU A 25 9.83 -10.50 1.86
C LEU A 25 10.89 -11.25 2.69
N ARG A 26 10.96 -12.59 2.56
CA ARG A 26 12.04 -13.38 3.17
C ARG A 26 13.43 -12.97 2.67
N ALA A 27 13.55 -12.74 1.37
CA ALA A 27 14.83 -12.42 0.74
C ALA A 27 15.36 -11.04 1.15
N ILE A 28 14.48 -10.08 1.44
CA ILE A 28 14.87 -8.74 1.93
C ILE A 28 15.03 -8.66 3.46
N GLY A 29 15.02 -9.81 4.14
CA GLY A 29 15.38 -9.93 5.55
C GLY A 29 14.22 -10.01 6.54
N ASP A 30 12.97 -10.19 6.10
CA ASP A 30 11.88 -10.51 7.04
C ASP A 30 12.00 -11.98 7.50
N PRO A 31 12.17 -12.27 8.80
CA PRO A 31 12.27 -13.64 9.28
C PRO A 31 10.97 -14.42 9.18
N LYS A 32 9.81 -13.74 9.28
CA LYS A 32 8.50 -14.40 9.40
C LYS A 32 7.37 -13.56 8.78
N PRO A 33 7.45 -13.23 7.48
CA PRO A 33 6.36 -12.56 6.79
C PRO A 33 5.14 -13.48 6.78
N LYS A 34 3.96 -12.89 6.96
CA LYS A 34 2.69 -13.56 6.73
C LYS A 34 2.10 -12.99 5.46
N VAL A 35 1.54 -13.85 4.61
CA VAL A 35 0.88 -13.43 3.37
C VAL A 35 -0.46 -14.13 3.28
N SER A 36 -1.49 -13.38 2.89
CA SER A 36 -2.84 -13.91 2.68
C SER A 36 -3.50 -13.30 1.47
N ARG A 37 -4.38 -14.07 0.82
CA ARG A 37 -5.28 -13.56 -0.21
C ARG A 37 -6.35 -12.71 0.47
N SER A 38 -6.61 -11.53 -0.05
CA SER A 38 -7.77 -10.76 0.38
C SER A 38 -9.07 -11.36 -0.18
N ARG A 39 -10.22 -10.90 0.32
CA ARG A 39 -11.54 -11.20 -0.28
C ARG A 39 -11.73 -10.53 -1.64
N ILE A 40 -10.86 -9.59 -1.99
CA ILE A 40 -10.91 -8.80 -3.22
C ILE A 40 -10.05 -9.49 -4.26
N LYS A 41 -10.67 -9.86 -5.39
CA LYS A 41 -9.97 -10.56 -6.48
C LYS A 41 -8.83 -9.68 -7.03
N GLY A 42 -7.64 -10.26 -7.13
CA GLY A 42 -6.44 -9.56 -7.62
C GLY A 42 -5.66 -8.78 -6.57
N ILE A 43 -6.04 -8.88 -5.27
CA ILE A 43 -5.32 -8.23 -4.16
C ILE A 43 -4.80 -9.25 -3.17
N VAL A 44 -3.50 -9.19 -2.90
CA VAL A 44 -2.77 -9.96 -1.88
C VAL A 44 -2.34 -9.01 -0.77
N MET A 45 -2.42 -9.46 0.48
CA MET A 45 -2.04 -8.70 1.67
C MET A 45 -0.86 -9.39 2.34
N ALA A 46 0.08 -8.61 2.87
CA ALA A 46 1.17 -9.14 3.69
C ALA A 46 1.37 -8.33 4.97
N GLU A 47 1.77 -9.04 6.02
CA GLU A 47 2.24 -8.50 7.29
C GLU A 47 3.73 -8.79 7.35
N THR A 48 4.52 -7.73 7.40
CA THR A 48 5.97 -7.78 7.59
C THR A 48 6.36 -7.11 8.90
N SER A 49 7.43 -7.61 9.52
CA SER A 49 8.05 -6.97 10.69
C SER A 49 8.94 -5.77 10.35
N LEU A 50 9.23 -5.57 9.05
CA LEU A 50 9.97 -4.43 8.55
C LEU A 50 9.09 -3.16 8.56
N ASP A 51 9.74 -2.00 8.57
CA ASP A 51 9.05 -0.76 8.20
C ASP A 51 8.49 -0.90 6.78
N PRO A 52 7.21 -0.58 6.53
CA PRO A 52 6.59 -0.87 5.24
C PRO A 52 7.20 -0.05 4.10
N VAL A 53 7.66 1.18 4.34
CA VAL A 53 8.29 2.00 3.29
C VAL A 53 9.66 1.43 2.94
N GLU A 54 10.47 1.11 3.96
CA GLU A 54 11.77 0.46 3.80
C GLU A 54 11.64 -0.90 3.10
N ALA A 55 10.61 -1.68 3.43
CA ALA A 55 10.35 -2.95 2.77
C ALA A 55 10.14 -2.77 1.25
N ILE A 56 9.44 -1.72 0.83
CA ILE A 56 9.25 -1.43 -0.60
C ILE A 56 10.55 -1.01 -1.28
N LEU A 57 11.40 -0.22 -0.61
CA LEU A 57 12.70 0.17 -1.13
C LEU A 57 13.59 -1.06 -1.35
N ARG A 58 13.69 -1.94 -0.36
CA ARG A 58 14.47 -3.19 -0.48
C ARG A 58 13.91 -4.15 -1.50
N LEU A 59 12.58 -4.25 -1.63
CA LEU A 59 11.95 -5.06 -2.69
C LEU A 59 12.32 -4.53 -4.07
N ARG A 60 12.39 -3.20 -4.24
CA ARG A 60 12.81 -2.58 -5.50
C ARG A 60 14.27 -2.90 -5.82
N GLU A 61 15.17 -2.71 -4.86
CA GLU A 61 16.60 -3.05 -5.01
C GLU A 61 16.79 -4.54 -5.32
N HIS A 62 16.07 -5.42 -4.62
CA HIS A 62 16.11 -6.86 -4.89
C HIS A 62 15.57 -7.18 -6.29
N MET A 63 14.50 -6.53 -6.74
CA MET A 63 13.93 -6.74 -8.07
C MET A 63 14.94 -6.37 -9.17
N GLU A 64 15.72 -5.29 -8.99
CA GLU A 64 16.76 -4.91 -9.95
C GLU A 64 17.86 -5.97 -10.08
N SER A 65 18.14 -6.73 -9.00
CA SER A 65 19.13 -7.80 -9.01
C SER A 65 18.61 -9.15 -9.54
N ASP A 66 17.29 -9.37 -9.55
CA ASP A 66 16.66 -10.66 -9.88
C ASP A 66 15.24 -10.41 -10.45
N VAL A 67 15.19 -9.86 -11.66
CA VAL A 67 13.94 -9.39 -12.30
C VAL A 67 12.97 -10.54 -12.59
N ASP A 68 13.48 -11.68 -13.06
CA ASP A 68 12.67 -12.85 -13.44
C ASP A 68 11.85 -13.40 -12.28
N ARG A 69 12.27 -13.11 -11.05
CA ARG A 69 11.56 -13.49 -9.82
C ARG A 69 10.30 -12.68 -9.54
N TYR A 70 10.04 -11.58 -10.25
CA TYR A 70 8.90 -10.67 -10.01
C TYR A 70 7.82 -10.77 -11.11
N ASP A 71 7.50 -11.98 -11.56
CA ASP A 71 6.59 -12.22 -12.69
C ASP A 71 5.10 -12.39 -12.32
N LYS A 72 4.74 -12.44 -11.03
CA LYS A 72 3.34 -12.65 -10.57
C LYS A 72 2.71 -11.43 -9.93
N LEU A 73 3.50 -10.42 -9.54
CA LEU A 73 3.04 -9.21 -8.88
C LEU A 73 3.09 -8.04 -9.87
N PHE A 74 2.08 -7.17 -9.87
CA PHE A 74 2.07 -5.98 -10.74
C PHE A 74 2.55 -4.73 -10.01
N ARG A 75 2.04 -4.50 -8.79
CA ARG A 75 2.44 -3.39 -7.93
C ARG A 75 2.47 -3.88 -6.49
N VAL A 76 3.42 -3.39 -5.72
CA VAL A 76 3.52 -3.60 -4.27
C VAL A 76 3.57 -2.24 -3.61
N PHE A 77 2.72 -2.04 -2.60
CA PHE A 77 2.51 -0.76 -1.93
C PHE A 77 2.69 -0.91 -0.42
N PRO A 78 3.30 0.09 0.23
CA PRO A 78 3.30 0.17 1.67
C PRO A 78 1.91 0.61 2.16
N VAL A 79 1.47 0.06 3.28
CA VAL A 79 0.31 0.56 4.02
C VAL A 79 0.83 1.16 5.32
N VAL A 80 1.01 2.49 5.30
CA VAL A 80 1.61 3.25 6.41
C VAL A 80 0.65 3.34 7.60
N ALA A 81 -0.65 3.40 7.34
CA ALA A 81 -1.68 3.39 8.37
C ALA A 81 -2.96 2.72 7.90
N ARG A 82 -3.75 2.24 8.86
CA ARG A 82 -5.12 1.76 8.67
C ARG A 82 -6.00 2.41 9.72
N VAL A 83 -7.13 2.92 9.28
CA VAL A 83 -8.12 3.57 10.13
C VAL A 83 -9.50 2.96 9.87
N PRO A 84 -10.46 3.12 10.81
CA PRO A 84 -11.85 2.87 10.52
C PRO A 84 -12.29 3.59 9.24
N THR A 85 -13.24 3.01 8.51
CA THR A 85 -13.79 3.60 7.27
C THR A 85 -14.76 4.75 7.62
N GLU A 86 -14.22 5.80 8.23
CA GLU A 86 -14.91 7.00 8.70
C GLU A 86 -14.12 8.22 8.20
N ILE A 87 -14.84 9.23 7.68
CA ILE A 87 -14.20 10.40 7.05
C ILE A 87 -13.23 11.09 8.02
N ASP A 88 -13.66 11.34 9.26
CA ASP A 88 -12.85 12.01 10.27
C ASP A 88 -11.56 11.22 10.60
N ALA A 89 -11.66 9.89 10.71
CA ALA A 89 -10.50 9.05 10.99
C ALA A 89 -9.48 9.06 9.83
N ILE A 90 -9.96 9.11 8.58
CA ILE A 90 -9.13 9.25 7.38
C ILE A 90 -8.43 10.61 7.36
N VAL A 91 -9.19 11.69 7.58
CA VAL A 91 -8.66 13.07 7.58
C VAL A 91 -7.58 13.25 8.64
N GLU A 92 -7.83 12.79 9.86
CA GLU A 92 -6.86 12.90 10.96
C GLU A 92 -5.56 12.13 10.68
N GLU A 93 -5.64 10.96 10.06
CA GLU A 93 -4.46 10.20 9.68
C GLU A 93 -3.68 10.85 8.54
N VAL A 94 -4.37 11.35 7.50
CA VAL A 94 -3.72 12.09 6.42
C VAL A 94 -3.01 13.32 6.96
N LYS A 95 -3.64 14.08 7.85
CA LYS A 95 -3.04 15.27 8.46
C LYS A 95 -1.74 14.94 9.21
N ARG A 96 -1.68 13.83 9.93
CA ARG A 96 -0.45 13.35 10.59
C ARG A 96 0.66 13.02 9.59
N GLN A 97 0.31 12.41 8.45
CA GLN A 97 1.29 12.00 7.44
C GLN A 97 1.71 13.11 6.49
N ALA A 98 0.88 14.14 6.29
CA ALA A 98 1.14 15.23 5.34
C ALA A 98 2.41 16.04 5.66
N ILE A 99 2.96 15.91 6.86
CA ILE A 99 4.22 16.54 7.28
C ILE A 99 5.43 16.16 6.40
N VAL A 100 5.36 15.03 5.68
CA VAL A 100 6.43 14.58 4.79
C VAL A 100 6.48 15.35 3.47
N ILE A 101 5.44 16.12 3.14
CA ILE A 101 5.40 16.95 1.95
C ILE A 101 6.14 18.25 2.31
N GLU A 102 7.22 18.57 1.58
CA GLU A 102 8.07 19.74 1.82
C GLU A 102 7.55 20.99 1.11
N GLU A 103 7.98 22.18 1.57
CA GLU A 103 7.51 23.45 1.02
C GLU A 103 7.84 23.54 -0.49
N GLY A 104 6.89 24.01 -1.28
CA GLY A 104 7.01 24.05 -2.75
C GLY A 104 6.77 22.71 -3.46
N GLN A 105 6.60 21.59 -2.74
CA GLN A 105 6.16 20.34 -3.34
C GLN A 105 4.64 20.35 -3.56
N LYS A 106 4.22 19.69 -4.65
CA LYS A 106 2.82 19.43 -4.96
C LYS A 106 2.42 18.03 -4.59
N PHE A 107 1.12 17.80 -4.39
CA PHE A 107 0.59 16.47 -4.10
C PHE A 107 -0.59 16.10 -4.99
N ARG A 108 -0.87 14.80 -5.06
CA ARG A 108 -2.05 14.25 -5.74
C ARG A 108 -2.72 13.22 -4.84
N ILE A 109 -4.05 13.31 -4.75
CA ILE A 109 -4.86 12.29 -4.08
C ILE A 109 -5.33 11.27 -5.11
N THR A 110 -5.06 9.99 -4.85
CA THR A 110 -5.64 8.88 -5.62
C THR A 110 -6.51 8.05 -4.70
N LEU A 111 -7.80 7.93 -5.02
CA LEU A 111 -8.76 7.17 -4.23
C LEU A 111 -9.16 5.87 -4.94
N GLU A 112 -8.78 4.74 -4.36
CA GLU A 112 -9.26 3.42 -4.80
C GLU A 112 -10.36 2.91 -3.86
N LYS A 113 -11.62 3.12 -4.26
CA LYS A 113 -12.78 2.63 -3.48
C LYS A 113 -13.00 1.15 -3.73
N ARG A 114 -13.11 0.38 -2.65
CA ARG A 114 -13.52 -1.02 -2.69
C ARG A 114 -14.52 -1.25 -1.59
N ASP A 115 -15.64 -1.90 -1.92
CA ASP A 115 -16.67 -2.32 -0.96
C ASP A 115 -17.15 -1.18 -0.04
N THR A 116 -17.54 -0.05 -0.64
CA THR A 116 -18.02 1.14 0.07
C THR A 116 -18.99 1.97 -0.78
N ASP A 117 -19.95 2.62 -0.11
CA ASP A 117 -20.95 3.50 -0.73
C ASP A 117 -20.57 4.99 -0.71
N PHE A 118 -19.44 5.37 -0.09
CA PHE A 118 -18.99 6.76 -0.06
C PHE A 118 -18.82 7.33 -1.47
N ARG A 119 -19.26 8.57 -1.70
CA ARG A 119 -18.90 9.28 -2.93
C ARG A 119 -17.44 9.70 -2.83
N SER A 120 -16.78 9.81 -3.98
CA SER A 120 -15.34 10.10 -3.98
C SER A 120 -15.04 11.48 -3.41
N LEU A 121 -15.88 12.48 -3.73
CA LEU A 121 -15.73 13.85 -3.22
C LEU A 121 -15.96 13.95 -1.71
N ASP A 122 -16.84 13.11 -1.14
CA ASP A 122 -17.05 13.04 0.31
C ASP A 122 -15.76 12.66 1.08
N ILE A 123 -14.78 12.05 0.39
CA ILE A 123 -13.47 11.69 0.96
C ILE A 123 -12.39 12.68 0.49
N ILE A 124 -12.36 13.00 -0.82
CA ILE A 124 -11.28 13.82 -1.40
C ILE A 124 -11.31 15.25 -0.87
N ASP A 125 -12.48 15.89 -0.79
CA ASP A 125 -12.55 17.31 -0.43
C ASP A 125 -12.08 17.56 1.02
N PRO A 126 -12.54 16.79 2.04
CA PRO A 126 -12.02 16.94 3.40
C PRO A 126 -10.53 16.64 3.51
N VAL A 127 -10.04 15.61 2.82
CA VAL A 127 -8.62 15.22 2.81
C VAL A 127 -7.74 16.29 2.16
N ALA A 128 -8.15 16.87 1.04
CA ALA A 128 -7.41 17.93 0.37
C ALA A 128 -7.32 19.19 1.24
N SER A 129 -8.40 19.52 1.96
CA SER A 129 -8.49 20.74 2.76
C SER A 129 -7.52 20.81 3.95
N VAL A 130 -6.98 19.67 4.42
CA VAL A 130 -6.06 19.62 5.56
C VAL A 130 -4.58 19.64 5.15
N ILE A 131 -4.28 19.64 3.84
CA ILE A 131 -2.92 19.68 3.31
C ILE A 131 -2.65 21.09 2.78
N GLU A 132 -1.80 21.85 3.46
CA GLU A 132 -1.43 23.22 3.08
C GLU A 132 -0.38 23.25 1.94
N ARG A 133 -0.67 22.57 0.82
CA ARG A 133 0.18 22.51 -0.38
C ARG A 133 -0.65 22.57 -1.64
N ASP A 134 0.01 22.82 -2.77
CA ASP A 134 -0.67 22.86 -4.06
C ASP A 134 -0.96 21.43 -4.57
N VAL A 135 -2.12 21.26 -5.18
CA VAL A 135 -2.46 20.04 -5.91
C VAL A 135 -1.74 20.06 -7.28
N ASP A 136 -1.20 18.91 -7.69
CA ASP A 136 -0.61 18.67 -9.01
C ASP A 136 -1.66 18.36 -10.10
#